data_AF-A0AAW2N2W1-F1
#
_entry.id   AF-A0AAW2N2W1-F1
#
_cell.length_a   1.000
_cell.length_b   1.000
_cell.length_c   1.000
_cell.angle_alpha   90.00
_cell.angle_beta   90.00
_cell.angle_gamma   90.00
#
_symmetry.space_group_name_H-M   'P 1'
#
loop_
_entity.id
_entity.type
_entity.pdbx_description
1 polymer ?
#
loop_
_entity_poly.entity_id
_entity_poly.type
_entity_poly.pdbx_seq_one_letter_code
_entity_poly.pdbx_strand_id
1 'polypeptide(L)'
;MCGFQYSSPTTWVGPSNIAAEADCTIWNNDPSQLCYNCDSCKAGLLGNLRHEWRKANIILIITVVVLIWVYLIACSAYRNAQTEELFRRYKQGWA
;
A
#
# COMPACT_ATOMS: atom_id res chain seq x y z
N MET A 1 27.03 14.35 2.31
CA MET A 1 27.47 13.35 1.27
C MET A 1 28.69 12.61 1.78
N CYS A 2 28.63 11.27 1.82
CA CYS A 2 29.57 10.45 2.60
C CYS A 2 30.98 10.21 1.99
N GLY A 3 31.20 10.52 0.71
CA GLY A 3 32.52 10.39 0.08
C GLY A 3 33.02 8.95 -0.10
N PHE A 4 32.14 7.95 -0.07
CA PHE A 4 32.50 6.55 -0.34
C PHE A 4 33.02 6.37 -1.78
N GLN A 5 34.12 5.64 -1.93
CA GLN A 5 34.63 5.19 -3.22
C GLN A 5 34.05 3.83 -3.58
N TYR A 6 33.58 3.72 -4.81
CA TYR A 6 33.08 2.47 -5.37
C TYR A 6 34.22 1.47 -5.52
N SER A 7 34.05 0.25 -5.00
CA SER A 7 34.98 -0.85 -5.27
C SER A 7 34.30 -2.06 -5.91
N SER A 8 33.07 -2.39 -5.51
CA SER A 8 32.30 -3.53 -6.06
C SER A 8 30.79 -3.31 -5.82
N PRO A 9 29.89 -4.11 -6.42
CA PRO A 9 28.44 -3.87 -6.36
C PRO A 9 27.87 -3.71 -4.93
N THR A 10 28.42 -4.45 -3.98
CA THR A 10 28.03 -4.41 -2.56
C THR A 10 29.09 -3.80 -1.65
N THR A 11 30.20 -3.31 -2.20
CA THR A 11 31.38 -2.92 -1.42
C THR A 11 31.80 -1.49 -1.75
N TRP A 12 31.93 -0.70 -0.69
CA TRP A 12 32.28 0.72 -0.74
C TRP A 12 33.37 1.02 0.28
N VAL A 13 34.37 1.80 -0.13
CA VAL A 13 35.52 2.18 0.71
C VAL A 13 35.29 3.59 1.24
N GLY A 14 35.24 3.74 2.57
CA GLY A 14 35.00 5.03 3.23
C GLY A 14 36.23 5.93 3.25
N PRO A 15 36.05 7.26 3.36
CA PRO A 15 37.15 8.21 3.49
C PRO A 15 37.86 8.05 4.85
N SER A 16 39.16 8.33 4.90
CA SER A 16 40.00 8.24 6.11
C SER A 16 39.75 9.37 7.12
N ASN A 17 39.16 10.48 6.67
CA ASN A 17 38.77 11.63 7.47
C ASN A 17 37.28 11.56 7.81
N ILE A 18 36.96 11.20 9.05
CA ILE A 18 35.59 11.09 9.57
C ILE A 18 35.06 12.50 9.88
N ALA A 19 34.82 13.28 8.85
CA ALA A 19 33.84 14.39 8.88
C ALA A 19 32.55 13.94 8.15
N ALA A 20 32.25 12.65 8.24
CA ALA A 20 31.09 12.08 7.59
C ALA A 20 29.87 12.29 8.51
N GLU A 21 28.77 12.78 7.94
CA GLU A 21 27.49 12.96 8.63
C GLU A 21 27.10 11.68 9.40
N ALA A 22 26.32 11.81 10.47
CA ALA A 22 26.01 10.70 11.39
C ALA A 22 25.57 9.41 10.65
N ASP A 23 24.76 9.54 9.60
CA ASP A 23 24.30 8.43 8.74
C ASP A 23 25.44 7.64 8.07
N CYS A 24 26.56 8.28 7.74
CA CYS A 24 27.67 7.68 7.00
C CYS A 24 28.54 6.77 7.88
N THR A 25 28.57 7.01 9.19
CA THR A 25 29.31 6.18 10.16
C THR A 25 28.65 4.82 10.39
N ILE A 26 27.37 4.71 10.04
CA ILE A 26 26.52 3.51 10.25
C ILE A 26 26.55 2.59 9.01
N TRP A 27 27.05 3.07 7.88
CA TRP A 27 27.14 2.28 6.64
C TRP A 27 28.03 1.05 6.81
N ASN A 28 27.57 -0.10 6.31
CA ASN A 28 28.26 -1.39 6.42
C ASN A 28 28.28 -2.12 5.06
N ASN A 29 29.37 -2.83 4.75
CA ASN A 29 29.49 -3.67 3.54
C ASN A 29 28.97 -5.10 3.74
N ASP A 30 28.51 -5.44 4.95
CA ASP A 30 27.82 -6.70 5.19
C ASP A 30 26.56 -6.77 4.30
N PRO A 31 26.43 -7.80 3.44
CA PRO A 31 25.34 -7.91 2.48
C PRO A 31 23.96 -8.09 3.15
N SER A 32 23.90 -8.48 4.42
CA SER A 32 22.67 -8.56 5.19
C SER A 32 22.23 -7.22 5.77
N GLN A 33 23.14 -6.23 5.89
CA GLN A 33 22.87 -4.95 6.56
C GLN A 33 22.94 -3.73 5.63
N LEU A 34 23.95 -3.61 4.77
CA LEU A 34 24.12 -2.51 3.80
C LEU A 34 23.77 -1.11 4.41
N CYS A 35 23.00 -0.24 3.74
CA CYS A 35 22.48 1.02 4.37
C CYS A 35 21.19 0.84 5.16
N TYR A 36 20.62 -0.36 5.30
CA TYR A 36 19.27 -0.47 5.86
C TYR A 36 19.16 0.08 7.29
N ASN A 37 20.29 0.25 7.99
CA ASN A 37 20.36 0.86 9.31
C ASN A 37 20.43 2.40 9.33
N CYS A 38 20.79 3.04 8.22
CA CYS A 38 20.88 4.51 8.11
C CYS A 38 19.50 5.15 7.95
N ASP A 39 19.30 6.35 8.49
CA ASP A 39 18.01 7.04 8.43
C ASP A 39 17.70 7.53 7.01
N SER A 40 18.70 8.05 6.30
CA SER A 40 18.57 8.42 4.88
C SER A 40 18.10 7.25 3.99
N CYS A 41 18.59 6.04 4.27
CA CYS A 41 18.23 4.84 3.50
C CYS A 41 16.84 4.32 3.84
N LYS A 42 16.50 4.29 5.15
CA LYS A 42 15.14 3.98 5.61
C LYS A 42 14.12 4.96 5.05
N ALA A 43 14.45 6.25 5.00
CA ALA A 43 13.58 7.27 4.42
C ALA A 43 13.36 7.05 2.91
N GLY A 44 14.40 6.70 2.17
CA GLY A 44 14.30 6.33 0.75
C GLY A 44 13.42 5.11 0.52
N LEU A 45 13.65 4.03 1.29
CA LEU A 45 12.87 2.80 1.21
C LEU A 45 11.40 3.03 1.60
N LEU A 46 11.16 3.74 2.70
CA LEU A 46 9.83 4.08 3.17
C LEU A 46 9.10 4.99 2.17
N GLY A 47 9.81 5.90 1.51
CA GLY A 47 9.27 6.72 0.44
C GLY A 47 8.77 5.88 -0.73
N ASN A 48 9.58 4.93 -1.19
CA ASN A 48 9.22 4.01 -2.27
C ASN A 48 8.05 3.11 -1.87
N LEU A 49 8.11 2.52 -0.67
CA LEU A 49 7.05 1.68 -0.14
C LEU A 49 5.73 2.46 0.01
N ARG A 50 5.78 3.69 0.53
CA ARG A 50 4.59 4.56 0.67
C ARG A 50 3.96 4.93 -0.67
N HIS A 51 4.74 4.98 -1.75
CA HIS A 51 4.20 5.18 -3.09
C HIS A 51 3.39 3.96 -3.56
N GLU A 52 3.95 2.77 -3.42
CA GLU A 52 3.26 1.53 -3.80
C GLU A 52 2.02 1.25 -2.93
N TRP A 53 2.11 1.49 -1.61
CA TRP A 53 0.96 1.38 -0.70
C TRP A 53 -0.17 2.34 -1.05
N ARG A 54 0.15 3.55 -1.55
CA ARG A 54 -0.86 4.50 -2.02
C ARG A 54 -1.61 3.95 -3.24
N LYS A 55 -0.92 3.33 -4.20
CA LYS A 55 -1.57 2.69 -5.36
C LYS A 55 -2.50 1.54 -4.93
N ALA A 56 -2.02 0.66 -4.05
CA ALA A 56 -2.82 -0.45 -3.53
C ALA A 56 -4.08 0.03 -2.81
N ASN A 57 -3.97 1.08 -1.98
CA ASN A 57 -5.12 1.67 -1.29
C ASN A 57 -6.15 2.25 -2.26
N ILE A 58 -5.72 2.90 -3.35
CA ILE A 58 -6.64 3.43 -4.38
C ILE A 58 -7.43 2.29 -5.02
N ILE A 59 -6.77 1.19 -5.39
CA ILE A 59 -7.43 0.02 -5.98
C ILE A 59 -8.47 -0.54 -5.01
N LEU A 60 -8.10 -0.69 -3.73
CA LEU A 60 -9.00 -1.21 -2.70
C LEU A 60 -10.26 -0.33 -2.53
N ILE A 61 -10.10 0.99 -2.51
CA ILE A 61 -11.23 1.93 -2.42
C ILE A 61 -12.18 1.76 -3.61
N ILE A 62 -11.64 1.67 -4.83
CA ILE A 62 -12.45 1.44 -6.04
C ILE A 62 -13.23 0.13 -5.93
N THR A 63 -12.57 -0.95 -5.51
CA THR A 63 -13.23 -2.25 -5.30
C THR A 63 -14.37 -2.16 -4.28
N VAL A 64 -14.16 -1.50 -3.14
CA VAL A 64 -15.20 -1.33 -2.12
C VAL A 64 -16.38 -0.53 -2.66
N VAL A 65 -16.14 0.54 -3.41
CA VAL A 65 -17.22 1.33 -4.03
C VAL A 65 -18.05 0.45 -4.98
N VAL A 66 -17.40 -0.31 -5.86
CA VAL A 66 -18.10 -1.24 -6.78
C VAL A 66 -18.92 -2.28 -6.01
N LEU A 67 -18.37 -2.85 -4.93
CA LEU A 67 -19.09 -3.80 -4.10
C LEU A 67 -20.32 -3.18 -3.43
N ILE A 68 -20.24 -1.93 -2.96
CA ILE A 68 -21.40 -1.21 -2.42
C ILE A 68 -22.48 -1.03 -3.50
N TRP A 69 -22.11 -0.62 -4.72
CA TRP A 69 -23.08 -0.48 -5.82
C TRP A 69 -23.77 -1.81 -6.15
N VAL A 70 -23.00 -2.89 -6.29
CA VAL A 70 -23.55 -4.23 -6.54
C VAL A 70 -24.45 -4.68 -5.40
N TYR A 71 -24.05 -4.44 -4.14
CA TYR A 71 -24.86 -4.75 -2.97
C TYR A 71 -26.19 -3.99 -2.97
N LEU A 72 -26.18 -2.69 -3.28
CA LEU A 72 -27.40 -1.89 -3.37
C LEU A 72 -28.35 -2.38 -4.47
N ILE A 73 -27.82 -2.75 -5.64
CA ILE A 73 -28.60 -3.31 -6.75
C ILE A 73 -29.17 -4.68 -6.36
N ALA A 74 -28.37 -5.54 -5.74
CA ALA A 74 -28.82 -6.85 -5.27
C ALA A 74 -29.93 -6.72 -4.21
N CYS A 75 -29.75 -5.81 -3.24
CA CYS A 75 -30.76 -5.52 -2.23
C CYS A 75 -32.03 -4.93 -2.85
N SER A 76 -31.93 -3.97 -3.78
CA SER A 76 -33.11 -3.37 -4.40
C SER A 76 -33.89 -4.39 -5.23
N ALA A 77 -33.21 -5.24 -6.00
CA ALA A 77 -33.83 -6.33 -6.75
C ALA A 77 -34.53 -7.34 -5.83
N TYR A 78 -33.86 -7.77 -4.76
CA TYR A 78 -34.43 -8.68 -3.77
C TYR A 78 -35.67 -8.09 -3.08
N ARG A 79 -35.60 -6.83 -2.66
CA ARG A 79 -36.73 -6.12 -2.02
C ARG A 79 -37.89 -5.89 -2.98
N ASN A 80 -37.60 -5.60 -4.24
CA ASN A 80 -38.61 -5.43 -5.27
C ASN A 80 -39.38 -6.73 -5.53
N ALA A 81 -38.67 -7.85 -5.69
CA ALA A 81 -39.29 -9.17 -5.87
C ALA A 81 -40.19 -9.57 -4.67
N GLN A 82 -39.72 -9.36 -3.44
CA GLN A 82 -40.50 -9.58 -2.22
C GLN A 82 -41.78 -8.73 -2.19
N THR A 83 -41.68 -7.46 -2.58
CA THR A 83 -42.82 -6.53 -2.58
C THR A 83 -43.85 -6.94 -3.64
N GLU A 84 -43.41 -7.38 -4.82
CA GLU A 84 -44.29 -7.87 -5.87
C GLU A 84 -45.08 -9.12 -5.44
N GLU A 85 -44.43 -10.06 -4.74
CA GLU A 85 -45.12 -11.23 -4.17
C GLU A 85 -46.21 -10.84 -3.15
N LEU A 86 -45.92 -9.89 -2.26
CA LEU A 86 -46.89 -9.39 -1.28
C LEU A 86 -48.08 -8.71 -1.96
N PHE A 87 -47.85 -7.86 -2.97
CA PHE A 87 -48.92 -7.24 -3.75
C PHE A 87 -49.77 -8.26 -4.50
N ARG A 88 -49.17 -9.30 -5.10
CA ARG A 88 -49.91 -10.39 -5.75
C ARG A 88 -50.82 -11.12 -4.77
N ARG A 89 -50.33 -11.47 -3.58
CA ARG A 89 -51.14 -12.12 -2.53
C ARG A 89 -52.27 -11.22 -2.02
N TYR A 90 -51.97 -9.94 -1.79
CA TYR A 90 -52.99 -8.96 -1.39
C TYR A 90 -54.12 -8.89 -2.43
N LYS A 91 -53.79 -8.85 -3.73
CA LYS A 91 -54.77 -8.83 -4.81
C LYS A 91 -55.60 -10.11 -4.89
N GLN A 92 -55.01 -11.27 -4.58
CA GLN A 92 -55.71 -12.57 -4.56
C GLN A 92 -56.64 -12.74 -3.36
N GLY A 93 -56.31 -12.17 -2.20
CA GLY A 93 -57.15 -12.22 -1.00
C GLY A 93 -58.31 -11.21 -0.98
N TRP A 94 -58.34 -10.28 -1.92
CA TRP A 94 -59.41 -9.29 -2.12
C TRP A 94 -60.39 -9.64 -3.26
N ALA A 95 -60.22 -10.79 -3.90
CA ALA A 95 -61.15 -11.37 -4.87
C ALA A 95 -61.89 -12.54 -4.22
#